data_AF-A0A154PQ54-F1
#
_entry.id   AF-A0A154PQ54-F1
#
_cell.length_a   1.000
_cell.length_b   1.000
_cell.length_c   1.000
_cell.angle_alpha   90.00
_cell.angle_beta   90.00
_cell.angle_gamma   90.00
#
_symmetry.space_group_name_H-M   'P 1'
#
loop_
_entity.id
_entity.type
_entity.pdbx_description
1 polymer ?
#
loop_
_entity_poly.entity_id
_entity_poly.type
_entity_poly.pdbx_seq_one_letter_code
_entity_poly.pdbx_strand_id
1 'polypeptide(L)' 'IKNQSKHFQHILLFYYRKGKNAVQTRKKLCAMYGEDVLTERQYQNWFSKFRSSNFDVKDALRFGRPD' A
#
# COMPACT_ATOMS: atom_id res chain seq x y z
N ILE A 1 1.77 -14.56 6.08
CA ILE A 1 2.13 -13.40 5.21
C ILE A 1 0.92 -12.52 4.83
N LYS A 2 -0.29 -13.06 4.63
CA LYS A 2 -1.52 -12.29 4.27
C LYS A 2 -1.99 -11.17 5.22
N ASN A 3 -1.55 -11.15 6.48
CA ASN A 3 -2.10 -10.23 7.49
C ASN A 3 -1.40 -8.87 7.59
N GLN A 4 -0.16 -8.75 7.11
CA GLN A 4 0.63 -7.52 7.21
C GLN A 4 0.19 -6.48 6.16
N SER A 5 -0.16 -6.91 4.95
CA SER A 5 -0.53 -6.01 3.85
C SER A 5 -1.77 -5.18 4.13
N LYS A 6 -2.77 -5.75 4.81
CA LYS A 6 -3.99 -5.01 5.20
C LYS A 6 -3.67 -3.92 6.22
N HIS A 7 -2.86 -4.23 7.23
CA HIS A 7 -2.47 -3.24 8.25
C HIS A 7 -1.74 -2.05 7.61
N PHE A 8 -0.76 -2.32 6.75
CA PHE A 8 -0.05 -1.26 6.03
C PHE A 8 -0.94 -0.49 5.06
N GLN A 9 -1.88 -1.14 4.37
CA GLN A 9 -2.86 -0.44 3.55
C GLN A 9 -3.72 0.54 4.35
N HIS A 10 -4.22 0.13 5.52
CA HIS A 10 -5.03 1.02 6.36
C HIS A 10 -4.22 2.23 6.83
N ILE A 11 -2.94 2.01 7.19
CA ILE A 11 -2.02 3.10 7.56
C ILE A 11 -1.77 4.02 6.36
N LEU A 12 -1.43 3.48 5.19
CA LEU A 12 -1.23 4.29 3.98
C LEU A 12 -2.50 5.08 3.62
N LEU A 13 -3.67 4.45 3.68
CA LEU A 13 -4.96 5.09 3.40
C LEU A 13 -5.24 6.23 4.39
N PHE A 14 -4.93 6.04 5.67
CA PHE A 14 -5.04 7.09 6.68
C PHE A 14 -4.17 8.30 6.33
N TYR A 15 -2.92 8.09 5.93
CA TYR A 15 -2.02 9.18 5.53
C TYR A 15 -2.43 9.83 4.20
N TYR A 16 -2.92 9.04 3.24
CA TYR A 16 -3.48 9.54 1.99
C TYR A 16 -4.68 10.47 2.23
N ARG A 17 -5.62 10.06 3.10
CA ARG A 17 -6.77 10.91 3.49
C ARG A 17 -6.35 12.18 4.24
N LYS A 18 -5.20 12.16 4.92
CA LYS A 18 -4.57 13.36 5.51
C LYS A 18 -3.85 14.27 4.49
N GLY A 19 -3.92 13.95 3.19
CA GLY A 19 -3.26 14.73 2.14
C GLY A 19 -1.74 14.56 2.11
N LYS A 20 -1.20 13.49 2.70
CA LYS A 20 0.23 13.19 2.65
C LYS A 20 0.58 12.44 1.37
N ASN A 21 1.68 12.84 0.73
CA ASN A 21 2.16 12.17 -0.47
C ASN A 21 2.84 10.82 -0.15
N ALA A 22 2.97 9.97 -1.16
CA ALA A 22 3.56 8.63 -1.05
C ALA A 22 4.95 8.65 -0.41
N VAL A 23 5.79 9.61 -0.82
CA VAL A 23 7.16 9.76 -0.31
C VAL A 23 7.19 10.14 1.17
N GLN A 24 6.30 11.04 1.61
CA GLN A 24 6.19 11.44 3.02
C GLN A 24 5.69 10.29 3.88
N THR A 25 4.71 9.55 3.38
CA THR A 25 4.12 8.39 4.03
C THR A 25 5.17 7.27 4.18
N ARG A 26 5.94 7.00 3.13
CA ARG A 26 7.06 6.05 3.15
C ARG A 26 8.11 6.42 4.20
N LYS A 27 8.58 7.68 4.21
CA LYS A 27 9.58 8.13 5.18
C LYS A 27 9.11 7.91 6.63
N LYS A 28 7.84 8.21 6.93
CA LYS A 28 7.27 7.98 8.26
C LYS A 28 7.15 6.51 8.61
N LEU A 29 6.69 5.68 7.68
CA LEU A 29 6.55 4.24 7.91
C LEU A 29 7.90 3.54 8.07
N CYS A 30 8.89 3.91 7.26
CA CYS A 30 10.26 3.42 7.40
C CYS A 30 10.86 3.83 8.75
N ALA A 31 10.59 5.05 9.24
CA ALA A 31 11.02 5.47 10.57
C ALA A 31 10.31 4.74 11.73
N MET A 32 9.04 4.35 11.57
CA MET A 32 8.27 3.65 12.62
C MET A 32 8.52 2.15 12.68
N TYR A 33 8.69 1.50 11.53
CA TYR A 33 8.67 0.05 11.39
C TYR A 33 9.97 -0.53 10.79
N GLY A 34 10.93 0.31 10.40
CA GLY A 34 12.18 -0.10 9.75
C GLY A 34 12.10 -0.15 8.22
N GLU A 35 13.25 -0.42 7.60
CA GLU A 35 13.45 -0.32 6.14
C GLU A 35 12.71 -1.38 5.31
N ASP A 36 12.19 -2.44 5.94
CA ASP A 36 11.72 -3.67 5.29
C ASP A 36 10.19 -3.80 5.12
N VAL A 37 9.44 -2.72 5.36
CA VAL A 37 7.98 -2.80 5.43
C VAL A 37 7.33 -3.02 4.07
N LEU A 38 7.72 -2.22 3.08
CA LEU A 38 7.21 -2.25 1.71
C LEU A 38 8.24 -1.62 0.78
N THR A 39 8.41 -2.21 -0.40
CA THR A 39 9.25 -1.62 -1.46
C THR A 39 8.63 -0.32 -2.01
N GLU A 40 9.47 0.57 -2.54
CA GLU A 40 8.99 1.84 -3.13
C GLU A 40 7.94 1.62 -4.23
N ARG A 41 8.10 0.54 -5.00
CA ARG A 41 7.17 0.13 -6.06
C ARG A 41 5.79 -0.24 -5.49
N GLN A 42 5.74 -0.91 -4.34
CA GLN A 42 4.47 -1.21 -3.65
C GLN A 42 3.79 0.06 -3.15
N TYR A 43 4.55 1.03 -2.60
CA TYR A 43 4.01 2.33 -2.20
C TYR A 43 3.35 3.08 -3.35
N GLN A 44 4.05 3.18 -4.48
CA GLN A 44 3.51 3.85 -5.66
C GLN A 44 2.27 3.14 -6.17
N ASN A 45 2.29 1.81 -6.24
CA ASN A 45 1.14 1.03 -6.71
C ASN A 45 -0.09 1.22 -5.80
N TRP A 46 0.11 1.32 -4.47
CA TRP A 46 -0.97 1.63 -3.54
C TRP A 46 -1.53 3.04 -3.71
N PHE A 47 -0.67 4.05 -3.83
CA PHE A 47 -1.11 5.42 -4.06
C PHE A 47 -1.86 5.57 -5.39
N SER A 48 -1.43 4.87 -6.43
CA SER A 48 -2.17 4.80 -7.69
C SER A 48 -3.55 4.15 -7.52
N LYS A 49 -3.67 3.07 -6.75
CA LYS A 49 -4.97 2.45 -6.43
C LYS A 49 -5.91 3.37 -5.64
N PHE A 50 -5.37 4.12 -4.66
CA PHE A 50 -6.17 5.10 -3.91
C PHE A 50 -6.65 6.26 -4.78
N ARG A 51 -5.89 6.67 -5.80
CA ARG A 51 -6.33 7.67 -6.78
C ARG A 51 -7.49 7.18 -7.63
N SER A 52 -7.56 5.88 -7.92
CA SER A 52 -8.65 5.27 -8.68
C SER A 52 -9.88 4.91 -7.82
N SER A 53 -9.97 5.38 -6.56
CA SER A 53 -11.02 5.02 -5.59
C SER A 53 -11.24 3.51 -5.41
N ASN A 54 -10.26 2.69 -5.81
CA ASN A 54 -10.37 1.26 -5.73
C ASN A 54 -9.77 0.82 -4.38
N PHE A 55 -10.59 0.94 -3.35
CA PHE A 55 -10.26 0.55 -1.97
C PHE A 55 -10.42 -0.95 -1.73
N ASP A 56 -10.90 -1.69 -2.74
CA ASP A 56 -11.19 -3.11 -2.60
C ASP A 56 -9.89 -3.92 -2.45
N VAL A 57 -9.76 -4.54 -1.28
CA VAL A 57 -8.63 -5.39 -0.87
C VAL A 57 -8.85 -6.84 -1.32
N LYS A 58 -9.76 -7.08 -2.27
CA LYS A 58 -9.68 -8.28 -3.08
C LYS A 58 -8.54 -8.08 -4.05
N ASP A 59 -7.38 -8.50 -3.58
CA ASP A 59 -6.38 -9.22 -4.37
C ASP A 59 -6.98 -9.60 -5.73
N ALA A 60 -6.70 -8.80 -6.76
CA ALA A 60 -6.80 -9.24 -8.13
C ALA A 60 -5.70 -10.29 -8.31
N LEU A 61 -5.91 -11.44 -7.66
CA LEU A 61 -5.20 -12.68 -7.85
C LEU A 61 -5.69 -13.22 -9.19
N ARG A 62 -5.43 -12.48 -10.26
CA ARG A 62 -5.33 -13.05 -11.60
C ARG A 62 -3.95 -13.69 -11.70
N PHE A 63 -3.71 -14.71 -10.89
CA PHE A 63 -2.93 -15.88 -11.32
C PHE A 63 -3.83 -16.75 -12.19
N GLY A 64 -4.44 -16.13 -13.19
CA GLY A 64 -5.39 -16.73 -14.12
C GLY A 64 -4.77 -16.78 -15.50
N ARG A 65 -3.80 -17.68 -15.66
CA ARG A 65 -3.75 -18.66 -16.75
C ARG A 65 -3.04 -19.91 -16.23
N PRO A 66 -3.80 -20.95 -15.82
CA PRO A 66 -3.54 -22.26 -16.37
C PRO A 66 -4.01 -22.31 -17.84
N ASP A 67 -3.33 -23.19 -18.58
CA ASP A 67 -3.25 -23.39 -20.05
C ASP A 67 -2.28 -22.47 -20.80
#